data_AF-A0A151ENT1-F1
#
_entry.id   AF-A0A151ENT1-F1
#
_cell.length_a   1.000
_cell.length_b   1.000
_cell.length_c   1.000
_cell.angle_alpha   90.00
_cell.angle_beta   90.00
_cell.angle_gamma   90.00
#
_symmetry.space_group_name_H-M   'P 1'
#
loop_
_entity.id
_entity.type
_entity.pdbx_description
1 polymer ?
#
loop_
_entity_poly.entity_id
_entity_poly.type
_entity_poly.pdbx_seq_one_letter_code
_entity_poly.pdbx_strand_id
1 'polypeptide(L)'
;MDVKKMEKAGECIVMCCPEEETAIAEKVREKVLLKLRGNVVMTRLNDDDLDQIDSLVEVEVFKSRSEAAAFFITEGIQARKDLFQTVKPTVDKVRELKVEAKKSLGNTEA
;
A
#
# COMPACT_ATOMS: atom_id res chain seq x y z
N MET A 1 -47.20 -8.99 32.48
CA MET A 1 -47.12 -7.92 33.49
C MET A 1 -45.80 -8.19 34.18
N ASP A 2 -44.72 -7.45 33.94
CA ASP A 2 -44.59 -6.00 33.87
C ASP A 2 -43.52 -5.53 32.89
N VAL A 3 -43.67 -4.27 32.49
CA VAL A 3 -43.00 -3.56 31.40
C VAL A 3 -41.95 -2.59 31.95
N LYS A 4 -40.92 -2.30 31.12
CA LYS A 4 -39.93 -1.19 31.15
C LYS A 4 -38.54 -1.61 31.65
N LYS A 5 -37.44 -1.29 30.97
CA LYS A 5 -37.15 -0.04 30.23
C LYS A 5 -36.09 -0.29 29.14
N MET A 6 -36.35 0.20 27.93
CA MET A 6 -35.38 0.36 26.84
C MET A 6 -34.43 1.54 27.14
N GLU A 7 -33.13 1.33 26.96
CA GLU A 7 -32.20 2.39 26.52
C GLU A 7 -31.38 1.86 25.34
N LYS A 8 -31.41 2.64 24.26
CA LYS A 8 -30.80 2.36 22.95
C LYS A 8 -29.31 2.69 22.98
N ALA A 9 -28.47 1.79 22.46
CA ALA A 9 -27.29 2.13 21.70
C ALA A 9 -27.19 1.12 20.54
N GLY A 10 -26.95 1.63 19.32
CA GLY A 10 -27.09 0.88 18.07
C GLY A 10 -26.32 -0.43 18.06
N GLU A 11 -27.06 -1.53 17.99
CA GLU A 11 -26.58 -2.87 17.77
C GLU A 11 -26.65 -3.17 16.27
N CYS A 12 -25.51 -3.03 15.58
CA CYS A 12 -25.25 -3.93 14.45
C CYS A 12 -24.70 -5.21 15.06
N ILE A 13 -25.60 -6.15 15.37
CA ILE A 13 -25.23 -7.53 15.69
C ILE A 13 -24.70 -8.14 14.38
N VAL A 14 -23.41 -8.02 14.13
CA VAL A 14 -22.73 -8.83 13.12
C VAL A 14 -22.34 -10.13 13.80
N MET A 15 -23.23 -11.11 13.70
CA MET A 15 -22.92 -12.50 13.95
C MET A 15 -22.32 -13.09 12.67
N CYS A 16 -21.03 -13.41 12.71
CA CYS A 16 -20.42 -14.62 12.11
C CYS A 16 -18.93 -14.68 12.47
N CYS A 17 -18.51 -15.78 13.11
CA CYS A 17 -17.11 -16.21 13.25
C CYS A 17 -16.60 -16.75 11.88
N PRO A 18 -15.28 -16.72 11.57
CA PRO A 18 -14.26 -17.54 12.23
C PRO A 18 -12.93 -16.81 12.56
N GLU A 19 -12.24 -17.29 13.59
CA GLU A 19 -11.02 -16.71 14.21
C GLU A 19 -9.78 -16.59 13.28
N GLU A 20 -9.82 -17.14 12.06
CA GLU A 20 -8.72 -17.09 11.09
C GLU A 20 -8.67 -15.77 10.28
N GLU A 21 -9.82 -15.16 9.98
CA GLU A 21 -9.89 -13.90 9.22
C GLU A 21 -9.36 -12.71 10.03
N THR A 22 -9.58 -12.74 11.35
CA THR A 22 -9.09 -11.73 12.29
C THR A 22 -7.56 -11.68 12.37
N ALA A 23 -6.88 -12.82 12.26
CA ALA A 23 -5.42 -12.89 12.37
C ALA A 23 -4.70 -12.26 11.17
N ILE A 24 -5.31 -12.32 9.98
CA ILE A 24 -4.75 -11.70 8.77
C ILE A 24 -4.91 -10.18 8.85
N ALA A 25 -6.11 -9.72 9.22
CA ALA A 25 -6.38 -8.29 9.40
C ALA A 25 -5.48 -7.65 10.46
N GLU A 26 -5.22 -8.34 11.57
CA GLU A 26 -4.35 -7.85 12.65
C GLU A 26 -2.89 -7.71 12.19
N LYS A 27 -2.36 -8.71 11.48
CA LYS A 27 -0.99 -8.66 10.91
C LYS A 27 -0.82 -7.56 9.85
N VAL A 28 -1.87 -7.28 9.07
CA VAL A 28 -1.86 -6.18 8.11
C VAL A 28 -1.82 -4.84 8.85
N ARG A 29 -2.66 -4.65 9.87
CA ARG A 29 -2.74 -3.40 10.65
C ARG A 29 -1.42 -3.03 11.32
N GLU A 30 -0.67 -4.01 11.84
CA GLU A 30 0.65 -3.76 12.43
C GLU A 30 1.64 -3.15 11.41
N LYS A 31 1.65 -3.67 10.18
CA LYS A 31 2.55 -3.23 9.11
C LYS A 31 2.17 -1.89 8.46
N VAL A 32 0.91 -1.46 8.61
CA VAL A 32 0.36 -0.24 7.98
C VAL A 32 0.82 1.05 8.68
N LEU A 33 1.49 0.97 9.82
CA LEU A 33 1.95 2.12 10.61
C LEU A 33 3.19 2.83 9.99
N LEU A 34 3.11 3.30 8.74
CA LEU A 34 4.20 3.99 8.06
C LEU A 34 4.00 5.51 8.02
N LYS A 35 4.88 6.17 8.77
CA LYS A 35 4.99 7.62 9.01
C LYS A 35 4.91 8.46 7.72
N LEU A 36 3.99 9.43 7.76
CA LEU A 36 3.76 10.49 6.79
C LEU A 36 5.00 11.40 6.58
N ARG A 37 5.79 11.12 5.53
CA ARG A 37 6.30 12.10 4.53
C ARG A 37 6.71 11.30 3.28
N GLY A 38 5.82 11.16 2.30
CA GLY A 38 6.01 10.30 1.12
C GLY A 38 5.79 11.02 -0.22
N ASN A 39 6.37 10.46 -1.28
CA ASN A 39 6.16 10.90 -2.66
C ASN A 39 4.76 10.48 -3.12
N VAL A 40 4.10 11.31 -3.95
CA VAL A 40 2.80 10.98 -4.54
C VAL A 40 3.01 10.44 -5.95
N VAL A 41 2.40 9.30 -6.23
CA VAL A 41 2.28 8.73 -7.57
C VAL A 41 0.81 8.58 -7.94
N MET A 42 0.45 8.94 -9.18
CA MET A 42 -0.87 8.63 -9.75
C MET A 42 -0.73 7.38 -10.61
N THR A 43 -1.54 6.36 -10.32
CA THR A 43 -1.48 5.07 -11.00
C THR A 43 -2.87 4.69 -11.51
N ARG A 44 -2.93 4.03 -12.67
CA ARG A 44 -4.16 3.42 -13.18
C ARG A 44 -4.26 1.99 -12.66
N LEU A 45 -5.43 1.63 -12.16
CA LEU A 45 -5.79 0.28 -11.75
C LEU A 45 -6.89 -0.22 -12.69
N ASN A 46 -6.95 -1.54 -12.88
CA ASN A 46 -8.14 -2.15 -13.49
C ASN A 46 -9.28 -2.19 -12.45
N ASP A 47 -10.48 -2.51 -12.92
CA ASP A 47 -11.68 -2.50 -12.08
C ASP A 47 -11.61 -3.56 -10.97
N ASP A 48 -11.07 -4.76 -11.27
CA ASP A 48 -10.96 -5.87 -10.32
C ASP A 48 -10.01 -5.56 -9.15
N ASP A 49 -8.84 -4.96 -9.43
CA ASP A 49 -7.86 -4.54 -8.42
C ASP A 49 -8.41 -3.40 -7.56
N LEU A 50 -9.17 -2.49 -8.17
CA LEU A 50 -9.79 -1.37 -7.46
C LEU A 50 -10.90 -1.86 -6.50
N ASP A 51 -11.73 -2.80 -6.93
CA ASP A 51 -12.80 -3.40 -6.12
C ASP A 51 -12.25 -4.15 -4.90
N GLN A 52 -11.15 -4.89 -5.07
CA GLN A 52 -10.45 -5.54 -3.95
C GLN A 52 -9.90 -4.53 -2.95
N ILE A 53 -9.31 -3.43 -3.42
CA ILE A 53 -8.83 -2.34 -2.54
C ILE A 53 -10.01 -1.69 -1.81
N ASP A 54 -11.11 -1.43 -2.51
CA ASP A 54 -12.30 -0.81 -1.94
C ASP A 54 -12.91 -1.66 -0.84
N SER A 55 -13.01 -2.97 -1.06
CA SER A 55 -13.47 -3.92 -0.04
C SER A 55 -12.66 -3.81 1.25
N LEU A 56 -11.32 -3.73 1.15
CA LEU A 56 -10.43 -3.62 2.32
C LEU A 56 -10.51 -2.26 3.02
N VAL A 57 -10.87 -1.20 2.30
CA VAL A 57 -11.14 0.12 2.90
C VAL A 57 -12.51 0.12 3.59
N GLU A 58 -13.52 -0.49 2.96
CA GLU A 58 -14.88 -0.58 3.50
C GLU A 58 -14.94 -1.32 4.84
N VAL A 59 -14.13 -2.38 5.01
CA VAL A 59 -14.00 -3.10 6.29
C VAL A 59 -12.97 -2.48 7.25
N GLU A 60 -12.52 -1.27 6.98
CA GLU A 60 -11.56 -0.51 7.81
C GLU A 60 -10.24 -1.27 8.08
N VAL A 61 -9.77 -2.08 7.13
CA VAL A 61 -8.39 -2.63 7.18
C VAL A 61 -7.39 -1.54 6.81
N PHE A 62 -7.73 -0.68 5.85
CA PHE A 62 -7.00 0.54 5.52
C PHE A 62 -7.89 1.78 5.66
N LYS A 63 -7.30 2.94 5.98
CA LYS A 63 -8.03 4.21 6.12
C LYS A 63 -8.33 4.85 4.77
N SER A 64 -7.60 4.47 3.72
CA SER A 64 -7.77 5.02 2.37
C SER A 64 -7.22 4.08 1.29
N ARG A 65 -7.72 4.25 0.06
CA ARG A 65 -7.23 3.52 -1.12
C ARG A 65 -5.74 3.74 -1.37
N SER A 66 -5.23 4.96 -1.14
CA SER A 66 -3.81 5.28 -1.33
C SER A 66 -2.92 4.61 -0.29
N GLU A 67 -3.40 4.44 0.94
CA GLU A 67 -2.71 3.67 1.99
C GLU A 67 -2.65 2.17 1.63
N ALA A 68 -3.76 1.60 1.19
CA ALA A 68 -3.82 0.22 0.70
C ALA A 68 -2.85 0.00 -0.49
N ALA A 69 -2.88 0.90 -1.47
CA ALA A 69 -1.98 0.84 -2.62
C ALA A 69 -0.50 0.93 -2.19
N ALA A 70 -0.16 1.85 -1.29
CA ALA A 70 1.21 1.99 -0.77
C ALA A 70 1.67 0.71 -0.04
N PHE A 71 0.79 0.10 0.74
CA PHE A 71 1.04 -1.17 1.42
C PHE A 71 1.33 -2.29 0.40
N PHE A 72 0.44 -2.50 -0.58
CA PHE A 72 0.62 -3.56 -1.57
C PHE A 72 1.83 -3.35 -2.47
N ILE A 73 2.14 -2.10 -2.86
CA ILE A 73 3.37 -1.78 -3.58
C ILE A 73 4.60 -2.17 -2.75
N THR A 74 4.58 -1.87 -1.44
CA THR A 74 5.69 -2.21 -0.55
C THR A 74 5.85 -3.71 -0.41
N GLU A 75 4.77 -4.45 -0.13
CA GLU A 75 4.80 -5.92 -0.04
C GLU A 75 5.22 -6.55 -1.38
N GLY A 76 4.75 -6.02 -2.51
CA GLY A 76 5.15 -6.48 -3.85
C GLY A 76 6.64 -6.26 -4.13
N ILE A 77 7.20 -5.10 -3.76
CA ILE A 77 8.64 -4.84 -3.82
C ILE A 77 9.40 -5.81 -2.91
N GLN A 78 8.88 -6.06 -1.71
CA GLN A 78 9.52 -6.99 -0.78
C GLN A 78 9.51 -8.43 -1.27
N ALA A 79 8.42 -8.88 -1.85
CA ALA A 79 8.25 -10.22 -2.42
C ALA A 79 9.17 -10.45 -3.64
N ARG A 80 9.58 -9.38 -4.33
CA ARG A 80 10.42 -9.42 -5.54
C ARG A 80 11.79 -8.75 -5.34
N LYS A 81 12.30 -8.73 -4.11
CA LYS A 81 13.60 -8.11 -3.76
C LYS A 81 14.76 -8.62 -4.63
N ASP A 82 14.74 -9.90 -4.97
CA ASP A 82 15.71 -10.58 -5.85
C ASP A 82 15.82 -9.90 -7.22
N LEU A 83 14.67 -9.60 -7.85
CA LEU A 83 14.61 -8.94 -9.14
C LEU A 83 15.25 -7.55 -9.07
N PHE A 84 14.90 -6.77 -8.04
CA PHE A 84 15.46 -5.42 -7.86
C PHE A 84 16.95 -5.45 -7.54
N GLN A 85 17.42 -6.39 -6.73
CA GLN A 85 18.85 -6.57 -6.45
C GLN A 85 19.65 -6.91 -7.70
N THR A 86 19.07 -7.70 -8.61
CA THR A 86 19.71 -8.10 -9.87
C THR A 86 19.85 -6.93 -10.84
N VAL A 87 18.80 -6.12 -11.01
CA VAL A 87 18.79 -5.07 -12.04
C VAL A 87 19.41 -3.74 -11.59
N LYS A 88 19.37 -3.44 -10.29
CA LYS A 88 19.77 -2.13 -9.75
C LYS A 88 21.23 -1.75 -10.06
N PRO A 89 22.24 -2.64 -9.92
CA PRO A 89 23.62 -2.29 -10.25
C PRO A 89 23.81 -1.87 -11.71
N THR A 90 23.15 -2.57 -12.64
CA THR A 90 23.20 -2.25 -14.07
C THR A 90 22.53 -0.91 -14.36
N VAL A 91 21.37 -0.65 -13.74
CA VAL A 91 20.66 0.64 -13.90
C VAL A 91 21.49 1.80 -13.33
N ASP A 92 22.16 1.62 -12.19
CA ASP A 92 23.00 2.65 -11.59
C ASP A 92 24.21 2.97 -12.48
N LYS A 93 24.85 1.95 -13.07
CA LYS A 93 25.92 2.16 -14.07
C LYS A 93 25.41 2.90 -15.31
N VAL A 94 24.21 2.60 -15.79
CA VAL A 94 23.59 3.36 -16.90
C VAL A 94 23.37 4.82 -16.52
N ARG A 95 23.00 5.12 -15.27
CA ARG A 95 22.84 6.50 -14.80
C ARG A 95 24.17 7.24 -14.76
N GLU A 96 25.23 6.60 -14.26
CA GLU A 96 26.59 7.17 -14.25
C GLU A 96 27.06 7.51 -15.67
N LEU A 97 26.95 6.56 -16.60
CA LEU A 97 27.32 6.76 -18.00
C LEU A 97 26.51 7.89 -18.66
N LYS A 98 25.21 8.02 -18.34
CA LYS A 98 24.39 9.14 -18.82
C LYS A 98 24.87 10.49 -18.28
N VAL A 99 25.37 10.55 -17.05
CA VAL A 99 25.92 11.78 -16.47
C VAL A 99 27.25 12.12 -17.12
N GLU A 100 28.13 11.15 -17.31
CA GLU A 100 29.43 11.33 -17.99
C GLU A 100 29.24 11.84 -19.43
N ALA A 101 28.34 11.22 -20.20
CA ALA A 101 28.02 11.64 -21.56
C ALA A 101 27.46 13.08 -21.63
N LYS A 102 26.64 13.49 -20.65
CA LYS A 102 26.17 14.88 -20.57
C LYS A 102 27.30 15.86 -20.25
N LYS A 103 28.26 15.48 -19.40
CA LYS A 103 29.43 16.31 -19.07
C LYS A 103 30.36 16.49 -20.27
N SER A 104 30.60 15.43 -21.04
CA SER A 104 31.48 15.51 -22.22
C SER A 104 30.94 16.46 -23.30
N LEU A 105 29.61 16.60 -23.40
CA LEU A 105 28.96 17.54 -24.33
C LEU A 105 28.79 18.95 -23.73
N GLY A 106 28.62 19.07 -22.41
CA GLY A 106 28.47 20.35 -21.70
C GLY A 106 29.78 21.13 -21.50
N ASN A 107 30.94 20.52 -21.78
CA ASN A 107 32.26 21.17 -21.75
C ASN A 107 32.70 21.69 -23.14
N THR A 108 31.83 21.69 -24.15
CA THR A 108 32.17 22.13 -25.53
C THR A 108 31.82 23.60 -25.83
N GLU A 109 31.37 24.38 -24.84
CA GLU A 109 31.14 25.82 -25.03
C GLU A 109 31.84 26.65 -23.94
N ALA A 110 33.10 27.02 -24.21
CA ALA A 110 33.76 28.28 -23.84
C ALA A 110 35.13 28.36 -24.54
#